data_AF-A0AAX0B601-F1
#
_entry.id   AF-A0AAX0B601-F1
#
_cell.length_a   1.000
_cell.length_b   1.000
_cell.length_c   1.000
_cell.angle_alpha   90.00
_cell.angle_beta   90.00
_cell.angle_gamma   90.00
#
_symmetry.space_group_name_H-M   'P 1'
#
loop_
_entity.id
_entity.type
_entity.pdbx_description
1 polymer ?
#
loop_
_entity_poly.entity_id
_entity_poly.type
_entity_poly.pdbx_seq_one_letter_code
_entity_poly.pdbx_strand_id
1 'polypeptide(L)'
;MNKSFLKLVKEFQYRSYDSMIAHTLIVFTRYIMLSIENRNNSDLITIGGLFYYCCDEMHDIKFCKALQLIIHTLKNVLTEKIMLSKELISSIIYSFIEALLCYIKEKLSLLSCES
;
A
#
# COMPACT_ATOMS: atom_id res chain seq x y z
N MET A 1 -16.56 15.25 -28.02
CA MET A 1 -17.75 14.78 -28.77
C MET A 1 -18.90 14.41 -27.82
N ASN A 2 -19.37 15.33 -26.94
CA ASN A 2 -20.15 14.95 -25.74
C ASN A 2 -21.58 15.55 -25.69
N LYS A 3 -21.81 16.75 -26.27
CA LYS A 3 -23.12 17.43 -26.20
C LYS A 3 -24.24 16.77 -27.02
N SER A 4 -23.91 16.19 -28.18
CA SER A 4 -24.86 15.50 -29.06
C SER A 4 -25.26 14.12 -28.54
N PHE A 5 -24.33 13.40 -27.91
CA PHE A 5 -24.57 12.07 -27.32
C PHE A 5 -25.60 12.13 -26.19
N LEU A 6 -25.51 13.16 -25.34
CA LEU A 6 -26.43 13.40 -24.24
C LEU A 6 -27.74 14.08 -24.65
N LYS A 7 -27.95 14.34 -25.96
CA LYS A 7 -29.17 14.98 -26.55
C LYS A 7 -29.63 16.29 -25.90
N LEU A 8 -28.75 16.97 -25.18
CA LEU A 8 -29.04 18.10 -24.28
C LEU A 8 -29.75 19.30 -24.94
N VAL A 9 -29.63 19.44 -26.27
CA VAL A 9 -30.15 20.58 -27.02
C VAL A 9 -31.58 20.34 -27.53
N LYS A 10 -31.99 19.07 -27.71
CA LYS A 10 -33.25 18.73 -28.40
C LYS A 10 -34.35 18.19 -27.47
N GLU A 11 -34.06 17.90 -26.20
CA GLU A 11 -35.03 17.25 -25.32
C GLU A 11 -36.06 18.21 -24.70
N PHE A 12 -35.72 19.48 -24.42
CA PHE A 12 -36.64 20.38 -23.71
C PHE A 12 -36.51 21.85 -24.15
N GLN A 13 -37.65 22.49 -24.47
CA GLN A 13 -37.78 23.92 -24.77
C GLN A 13 -38.94 24.52 -23.96
N TYR A 14 -38.74 24.75 -22.67
CA TYR A 14 -39.72 25.43 -21.81
C TYR A 14 -39.42 26.94 -21.72
N ARG A 15 -40.43 27.73 -21.32
CA ARG A 15 -40.32 29.19 -21.15
C ARG A 15 -40.40 29.64 -19.68
N SER A 16 -40.54 28.70 -18.74
CA SER A 16 -40.57 28.94 -17.30
C SER A 16 -39.19 28.83 -16.67
N TYR A 17 -38.89 29.72 -15.71
CA TYR A 17 -37.61 29.72 -14.99
C TYR A 17 -37.37 28.44 -14.17
N ASP A 18 -38.40 27.91 -13.50
CA ASP A 18 -38.28 26.68 -12.71
C ASP A 18 -37.91 25.48 -13.57
N SER A 19 -38.52 25.39 -14.76
CA SER A 19 -38.18 24.36 -15.74
C SER A 19 -36.75 24.53 -16.27
N MET A 20 -36.24 25.76 -16.32
CA MET A 20 -34.84 26.07 -16.68
C MET A 20 -33.83 25.55 -15.69
N ILE A 21 -34.13 25.78 -14.41
CA ILE A 21 -33.32 25.30 -13.30
C ILE A 21 -33.36 23.77 -13.26
N ALA A 22 -34.54 23.17 -13.34
CA ALA A 22 -34.71 21.71 -13.33
C ALA A 22 -33.96 21.03 -14.47
N HIS A 23 -34.07 21.55 -15.69
CA HIS A 23 -33.34 21.01 -16.83
C HIS A 23 -31.82 21.11 -16.65
N THR A 24 -31.33 22.27 -16.21
CA THR A 24 -29.89 22.48 -15.97
C THR A 24 -29.36 21.50 -14.93
N LEU A 25 -30.12 21.24 -13.86
CA LEU A 25 -29.81 20.23 -12.86
C LEU A 25 -29.73 18.82 -13.47
N ILE A 26 -30.71 18.42 -14.28
CA ILE A 26 -30.73 17.10 -14.94
C ILE A 26 -29.51 16.93 -15.86
N VAL A 27 -29.15 17.96 -16.63
CA VAL A 27 -27.96 17.93 -17.49
C VAL A 27 -26.70 17.74 -16.66
N PHE A 28 -26.53 18.49 -15.57
CA PHE A 28 -25.38 18.35 -14.69
C PHE A 28 -25.31 16.97 -14.03
N THR A 29 -26.42 16.46 -13.50
CA THR A 29 -26.47 15.13 -12.89
C THR A 29 -26.08 14.02 -13.87
N ARG A 30 -26.59 14.07 -15.11
CA ARG A 30 -26.22 13.11 -16.17
C ARG A 30 -24.73 13.20 -16.50
N TYR A 31 -24.18 14.40 -16.59
CA TYR A 31 -22.76 14.60 -16.83
C TYR A 31 -21.90 14.06 -15.68
N ILE A 32 -22.28 14.33 -14.43
CA ILE A 32 -21.60 13.83 -13.23
C ILE A 32 -21.59 12.29 -13.24
N MET A 33 -22.75 11.66 -13.45
CA MET A 33 -22.86 10.20 -13.52
C MET A 33 -21.94 9.61 -14.58
N LEU A 34 -21.94 10.17 -15.80
CA LEU A 34 -21.07 9.71 -16.88
C LEU A 34 -19.58 9.95 -16.57
N SER A 35 -19.23 11.05 -15.91
CA SER A 35 -17.86 11.35 -15.53
C SER A 35 -17.33 10.39 -14.47
N ILE A 36 -18.18 9.97 -13.52
CA ILE A 36 -17.85 8.95 -12.52
C ILE A 36 -17.63 7.61 -13.20
N GLU A 37 -18.54 7.21 -14.09
CA GLU A 37 -18.42 5.94 -14.79
C GLU A 37 -17.19 5.89 -15.71
N ASN A 38 -16.90 7.00 -16.39
CA ASN A 38 -15.69 7.12 -17.19
C ASN A 38 -14.43 7.03 -16.31
N ARG A 39 -14.41 7.72 -15.17
CA ARG A 39 -13.30 7.64 -14.21
C ARG A 39 -13.13 6.20 -13.70
N ASN A 40 -14.19 5.50 -13.32
CA ASN A 40 -14.11 4.11 -12.88
C ASN A 40 -13.55 3.17 -13.95
N ASN A 41 -13.88 3.42 -15.23
CA ASN A 41 -13.45 2.58 -16.34
C ASN A 41 -12.08 2.96 -16.93
N SER A 42 -11.58 4.18 -16.69
CA SER A 42 -10.33 4.68 -17.31
C SER A 42 -9.21 5.03 -16.31
N ASP A 43 -9.53 5.41 -15.07
CA ASP A 43 -8.50 5.77 -14.08
C ASP A 43 -8.05 4.55 -13.26
N LEU A 44 -6.96 3.95 -13.74
CA LEU A 44 -6.13 3.01 -12.96
C LEU A 44 -5.65 3.62 -11.62
N ILE A 45 -5.61 4.95 -11.49
CA ILE A 45 -5.20 5.66 -10.26
C ILE A 45 -6.15 5.40 -9.09
N THR A 46 -7.39 4.95 -9.34
CA THR A 46 -8.31 4.51 -8.28
C THR A 46 -7.83 3.23 -7.58
N ILE A 47 -6.83 2.53 -8.15
CA ILE A 47 -6.07 1.42 -7.52
C ILE A 47 -5.03 1.95 -6.51
N GLY A 48 -4.92 3.27 -6.31
CA GLY A 48 -4.05 3.86 -5.29
C GLY A 48 -4.29 3.26 -3.89
N GLY A 49 -5.54 2.94 -3.55
CA GLY A 49 -5.86 2.22 -2.31
C GLY A 49 -5.23 0.82 -2.26
N LEU A 50 -5.28 0.08 -3.37
CA LEU A 50 -4.63 -1.24 -3.48
C LEU A 50 -3.10 -1.13 -3.37
N PHE A 51 -2.50 -0.09 -3.95
CA PHE A 51 -1.07 0.18 -3.81
C PHE A 51 -0.69 0.40 -2.33
N TYR A 52 -1.47 1.19 -1.58
CA TYR A 52 -1.24 1.36 -0.14
C TYR A 52 -1.43 0.07 0.64
N TYR A 53 -2.50 -0.71 0.36
CA TYR A 53 -2.68 -2.03 0.98
C TYR A 53 -1.52 -2.99 0.70
N CYS A 54 -1.00 -3.02 -0.53
CA CYS A 54 0.16 -3.83 -0.87
C CYS A 54 1.44 -3.34 -0.18
N CYS A 55 1.64 -2.02 -0.06
CA CYS A 55 2.77 -1.45 0.68
C CYS A 55 2.71 -1.79 2.18
N ASP A 56 1.53 -1.69 2.78
CA ASP A 56 1.29 -2.01 4.19
C ASP A 56 1.58 -3.50 4.47
N GLU A 57 1.18 -4.41 3.59
CA GLU A 57 1.52 -5.83 3.72
C GLU A 57 3.00 -6.14 3.46
N MET A 58 3.67 -5.37 2.58
CA MET A 58 5.04 -5.67 2.15
C MET A 58 6.15 -5.15 3.05
N HIS A 59 5.89 -4.17 3.93
CA HIS A 59 6.96 -3.42 4.60
C HIS A 59 7.68 -4.20 5.70
N ASP A 60 6.98 -4.98 6.52
CA ASP A 60 7.58 -5.57 7.74
C ASP A 60 8.13 -7.01 7.55
N ILE A 61 7.57 -7.80 6.64
CA ILE A 61 7.93 -9.22 6.49
C ILE A 61 9.29 -9.42 5.79
N LYS A 62 9.74 -8.47 4.95
CA LYS A 62 10.99 -8.62 4.17
C LYS A 62 12.24 -8.25 4.95
N PHE A 63 12.21 -7.14 5.69
CA PHE A 63 13.36 -6.65 6.45
C PHE A 63 13.72 -7.60 7.60
N CYS A 64 12.72 -8.02 8.37
CA CYS A 64 12.87 -8.96 9.47
C CYS A 64 13.44 -10.32 9.02
N LYS A 65 12.89 -10.90 7.93
CA LYS A 65 13.39 -12.15 7.35
C LYS A 65 14.82 -12.01 6.82
N ALA A 66 15.14 -10.90 6.15
CA ALA A 66 16.50 -10.63 5.68
C ALA A 66 17.48 -10.54 6.84
N LEU A 67 17.10 -9.87 7.93
CA LEU A 67 17.93 -9.72 9.11
C LEU A 67 18.13 -11.03 9.87
N GLN A 68 17.09 -11.86 9.99
CA GLN A 68 17.20 -13.23 10.51
C GLN A 68 18.18 -14.07 9.68
N LEU A 69 18.09 -13.98 8.34
CA LEU A 69 18.99 -14.70 7.45
C LEU A 69 20.45 -14.26 7.65
N ILE A 70 20.70 -12.96 7.79
CA ILE A 70 22.04 -12.42 8.06
C ILE A 70 22.60 -12.98 9.38
N ILE A 71 21.80 -12.97 10.46
CA ILE A 71 22.21 -13.52 11.77
C ILE A 71 22.48 -15.02 11.68
N HIS A 72 21.63 -15.76 10.97
CA HIS A 72 21.81 -17.21 10.77
C HIS A 72 23.08 -17.51 9.98
N THR A 73 23.31 -16.81 8.87
CA THR A 73 24.54 -16.95 8.07
C THR A 73 25.78 -16.57 8.87
N LEU A 74 25.71 -15.52 9.69
CA LEU A 74 26.80 -15.15 10.61
C LEU A 74 27.11 -16.30 11.57
N LYS A 75 26.09 -16.89 12.22
CA LYS A 75 26.28 -18.06 13.10
C LYS A 75 26.96 -19.22 12.37
N ASN A 76 26.51 -19.54 11.16
CA ASN A 76 27.07 -20.63 10.36
C ASN A 76 28.55 -20.38 10.00
N VAL A 77 28.91 -19.15 9.63
CA VAL A 77 30.30 -18.78 9.35
C VAL A 77 31.16 -18.91 10.60
N LEU A 78 30.66 -18.45 11.76
CA LEU A 78 31.38 -18.56 13.04
C LEU A 78 31.58 -20.03 13.46
N THR A 79 30.60 -20.91 13.20
CA THR A 79 30.74 -22.34 13.48
C THR A 79 31.68 -23.05 12.50
N GLU A 80 31.54 -22.82 11.19
CA GLU A 80 32.21 -23.62 10.17
C GLU A 80 33.63 -23.14 9.87
N LYS A 81 33.86 -21.82 9.86
CA LYS A 81 35.15 -21.24 9.48
C LYS A 81 36.04 -20.96 10.68
N ILE A 82 35.45 -20.60 11.82
CA ILE A 82 36.20 -20.19 13.02
C ILE A 82 36.19 -21.31 14.08
N MET A 83 35.35 -22.35 13.92
CA MET A 83 35.21 -23.48 14.86
C MET A 83 34.98 -23.04 16.31
N LEU A 84 34.22 -21.97 16.51
CA LEU A 84 33.89 -21.49 17.85
C LEU A 84 32.89 -22.42 18.56
N SER A 85 32.98 -22.50 19.89
CA SER A 85 32.00 -23.21 20.69
C SER A 85 30.63 -22.51 20.60
N LYS A 86 29.55 -23.30 20.73
CA LYS A 86 28.17 -22.78 20.66
C LYS A 86 27.91 -21.68 21.70
N GLU A 87 28.55 -21.78 22.86
CA GLU A 87 28.45 -20.83 23.98
C GLU A 87 29.12 -19.48 23.66
N LEU A 88 30.27 -19.49 23.00
CA LEU A 88 30.92 -18.27 22.56
C LEU A 88 30.14 -17.60 21.43
N ILE A 89 29.59 -18.39 20.52
CA ILE A 89 28.76 -17.87 19.42
C ILE A 89 27.50 -17.19 19.95
N SER A 90 26.80 -17.80 20.92
CA SER A 90 25.61 -17.18 21.51
C SER A 90 25.95 -15.87 22.22
N SER A 91 27.08 -15.83 22.95
CA SER A 91 27.59 -14.61 23.59
C SER A 91 27.91 -13.49 22.59
N ILE A 92 28.57 -13.82 21.48
CA ILE A 92 28.90 -12.86 20.41
C ILE A 92 27.63 -12.33 19.74
N ILE A 93 26.68 -13.20 19.41
CA ILE A 93 25.42 -12.80 18.77
C ILE A 93 24.60 -11.91 19.71
N TYR A 94 24.55 -12.25 21.00
CA TYR A 94 23.87 -11.43 21.99
C TYR A 94 24.50 -10.03 22.09
N SER A 95 25.84 -9.98 22.19
CA SER A 95 26.59 -8.71 22.23
C SER A 95 26.40 -7.88 20.94
N PHE A 96 26.34 -8.55 19.78
CA PHE A 96 26.07 -7.92 18.49
C PHE A 96 24.67 -7.31 18.46
N ILE A 97 23.64 -8.06 18.90
CA ILE A 97 22.26 -7.56 18.97
C ILE A 97 22.19 -6.37 19.92
N GLU A 98 22.87 -6.42 21.07
CA GLU A 98 22.93 -5.31 22.03
C GLU A 98 23.61 -4.05 21.47
N ALA A 99 24.51 -4.18 20.51
CA ALA A 99 25.14 -3.05 19.84
C ALA A 99 24.28 -2.40 18.74
N LEU A 100 23.16 -3.02 18.32
CA LEU A 100 22.29 -2.48 17.29
C LEU A 100 21.46 -1.29 17.80
N LEU A 101 20.99 -0.44 16.88
CA LEU A 101 20.07 0.64 17.22
C LEU A 101 18.75 0.09 17.81
N CYS A 102 18.14 0.84 18.74
CA CYS A 102 16.93 0.43 19.46
C CYS A 102 15.79 -0.01 18.54
N TYR A 103 15.55 0.70 17.42
CA TYR A 103 14.49 0.34 16.48
C TYR A 103 14.69 -1.06 15.85
N ILE A 104 15.94 -1.48 15.63
CA ILE A 104 16.26 -2.79 15.04
C ILE A 104 16.04 -3.89 16.09
N LYS A 105 16.42 -3.64 17.35
CA LYS A 105 16.21 -4.56 18.48
C LYS A 105 14.73 -4.86 18.69
N GLU A 106 13.89 -3.81 18.66
CA GLU A 106 12.44 -3.96 18.81
C GLU A 106 11.85 -4.85 17.71
N LYS A 107 12.23 -4.62 16.45
CA LYS A 107 11.78 -5.45 15.31
C LYS A 107 12.26 -6.90 15.39
N LEU A 108 13.46 -7.15 15.94
CA LEU A 108 13.98 -8.49 16.23
C LEU A 108 13.20 -9.22 17.32
N SER A 109 12.83 -8.51 18.41
CA SER A 109 12.12 -9.09 19.55
C SER A 109 10.72 -9.58 19.19
N LEU A 110 10.00 -8.85 18.33
CA LEU A 110 8.66 -9.21 17.87
C LEU A 110 8.63 -10.55 17.12
N LEU A 111 9.69 -10.88 16.38
CA LEU A 111 9.81 -12.14 15.64
C LEU A 111 10.04 -13.35 16.54
N SER A 112 10.55 -13.16 17.75
CA SER A 112 10.78 -14.27 18.70
C SER A 112 9.50 -14.72 19.43
N CYS A 113 8.41 -13.95 19.32
CA CYS A 113 7.12 -14.24 19.96
C CYS A 113 6.11 -14.96 19.05
N GLU A 114 6.40 -15.14 17.76
CA GLU A 114 5.53 -15.88 16.81
C GLU A 114 5.98 -17.34 16.59
N SER A 115 6.55 -17.97 17.63
CA SER A 115 6.88 -19.41 17.65
C SER A 115 5.94 -20.18 18.56
#